data_AF-A0A8K0CH22-F1
#
_entry.id   AF-A0A8K0CH22-F1
#
_cell.length_a   1.000
_cell.length_b   1.000
_cell.length_c   1.000
_cell.angle_alpha   90.00
_cell.angle_beta   90.00
_cell.angle_gamma   90.00
#
_symmetry.space_group_name_H-M   'P 1'
#
loop_
_entity.id
_entity.type
_entity.pdbx_description
1 polymer ?
#
loop_
_entity_poly.entity_id
_entity_poly.type
_entity_poly.pdbx_seq_one_letter_code
_entity_poly.pdbx_strand_id
1 'polypeptide(L)'
;MRALIEEGDAEVAARMQSLALGEGALPRHLLAALYTQGSDGRLLTHRQLSRHLVGLWVTGNPIAMGLLKRIMPTGLISYLDSQDKIPESAIEQEMLNNRDNLKMAVDHANKNKRGPNWAAIEKQLRVVEKHVEHYTALAMQHWGSRMGITLERKEKMKERPIVLRRRRERIKAEANWTYFYWKFNQDHALPNLIWNHK
;
A
#
# COMPACT_ATOMS: atom_id res chain seq x y z
N MET A 1 -5.83 -9.23 0.76
CA MET A 1 -6.95 -8.87 1.66
C MET A 1 -7.52 -7.48 1.38
N ARG A 2 -6.74 -6.39 1.43
CA ARG A 2 -7.24 -5.02 1.16
C ARG A 2 -8.13 -4.90 -0.09
N ALA A 3 -7.62 -5.30 -1.27
CA ALA A 3 -8.37 -5.23 -2.52
C ALA A 3 -9.63 -6.12 -2.54
N LEU A 4 -9.66 -7.21 -1.77
CA LEU A 4 -10.81 -8.11 -1.71
C LEU A 4 -11.98 -7.48 -0.94
N ILE A 5 -11.70 -6.64 0.05
CA ILE A 5 -12.72 -5.94 0.84
C ILE A 5 -13.15 -4.66 0.13
N GLU A 6 -12.21 -3.88 -0.41
CA GLU A 6 -12.54 -2.60 -1.07
C GLU A 6 -13.22 -2.79 -2.43
N GLU A 7 -12.77 -3.77 -3.22
CA GLU A 7 -13.25 -3.97 -4.61
C GLU A 7 -14.18 -5.17 -4.77
N GLY A 8 -14.28 -6.02 -3.74
CA GLY A 8 -15.08 -7.22 -3.75
C GLY A 8 -16.58 -6.95 -3.82
N ASP A 9 -17.35 -8.02 -3.92
CA ASP A 9 -18.81 -7.89 -3.79
C ASP A 9 -19.22 -7.58 -2.37
N ALA A 10 -20.35 -6.89 -2.21
CA ALA A 10 -20.83 -6.48 -0.88
C ALA A 10 -20.99 -7.72 0.03
N GLU A 11 -21.48 -8.83 -0.54
CA GLU A 11 -21.58 -10.10 0.16
C GLU A 11 -20.21 -10.68 0.56
N VAL A 12 -19.23 -10.66 -0.36
CA VAL A 12 -17.87 -11.16 -0.10
C VAL A 12 -17.19 -10.32 0.98
N ALA A 13 -17.36 -9.01 0.93
CA ALA A 13 -16.83 -8.11 1.93
C ALA A 13 -17.46 -8.35 3.30
N ALA A 14 -18.79 -8.51 3.37
CA ALA A 14 -19.47 -8.80 4.63
C ALA A 14 -19.00 -10.14 5.23
N ARG A 15 -18.89 -11.19 4.41
CA ARG A 15 -18.33 -12.49 4.83
C ARG A 15 -16.90 -12.34 5.35
N MET A 16 -16.06 -11.57 4.66
CA MET A 16 -14.68 -11.32 5.08
C MET A 16 -14.62 -10.55 6.41
N GLN A 17 -15.51 -9.58 6.63
CA GLN A 17 -15.63 -8.88 7.91
C GLN A 17 -16.02 -9.84 9.04
N SER A 18 -17.00 -10.71 8.81
CA SER A 18 -17.41 -11.74 9.78
C SER A 18 -16.30 -12.74 10.08
N LEU A 19 -15.55 -13.20 9.08
CA LEU A 19 -14.39 -14.08 9.26
C LEU A 19 -13.28 -13.39 10.05
N ALA A 20 -12.99 -12.12 9.75
CA ALA A 20 -12.00 -11.33 10.49
C ALA A 20 -12.36 -11.18 11.98
N LEU A 21 -13.66 -11.12 12.31
CA LEU A 21 -14.14 -11.16 13.69
C LEU A 21 -14.02 -12.55 14.30
N GLY A 22 -14.46 -13.60 13.59
CA GLY A 22 -14.45 -14.98 14.07
C GLY A 22 -13.05 -15.54 14.32
N GLU A 23 -12.08 -15.21 13.47
CA GLU A 23 -10.68 -15.62 13.61
C GLU A 23 -9.88 -14.71 14.57
N GLY A 24 -10.47 -13.63 15.09
CA GLY A 24 -9.77 -12.67 15.94
C GLY A 24 -8.73 -11.82 15.20
N ALA A 25 -8.84 -11.70 13.88
CA ALA A 25 -7.95 -10.87 13.06
C ALA A 25 -8.12 -9.38 13.40
N LEU A 26 -9.34 -8.92 13.69
CA LEU A 26 -9.59 -7.51 14.03
C LEU A 26 -8.78 -7.06 15.27
N PRO A 27 -8.86 -7.72 16.45
CA PRO A 27 -8.04 -7.35 17.61
C PRO A 27 -6.53 -7.43 17.33
N ARG A 28 -6.07 -8.43 16.57
CA ARG A 28 -4.65 -8.60 16.21
C ARG A 28 -4.13 -7.43 15.39
N HIS A 29 -4.88 -7.01 14.37
CA HIS A 29 -4.51 -5.86 13.54
C HIS A 29 -4.73 -4.54 14.27
N LEU A 30 -5.69 -4.45 15.20
CA LEU A 30 -5.85 -3.28 16.06
C LEU A 30 -4.60 -3.07 16.94
N LEU A 31 -4.08 -4.14 17.56
CA LEU A 31 -2.84 -4.07 18.33
C LEU A 31 -1.67 -3.61 17.46
N ALA A 32 -1.51 -4.20 16.26
CA ALA A 32 -0.48 -3.79 15.31
C ALA A 32 -0.66 -2.33 14.84
N ALA A 33 -1.89 -1.87 14.65
CA ALA A 33 -2.19 -0.50 14.23
C ALA A 33 -1.83 0.54 15.30
N LEU A 34 -2.04 0.20 16.57
CA LEU A 34 -1.86 1.09 17.72
C LEU A 34 -0.42 1.10 18.26
N TYR A 35 0.16 -0.09 18.48
CA TYR A 35 1.39 -0.24 19.26
C TYR A 35 2.65 -0.48 18.41
N THR A 36 2.53 -0.69 17.10
CA THR A 36 3.73 -0.80 16.27
C THR A 36 4.41 0.57 16.19
N GLN A 37 5.54 0.69 16.87
CA GLN A 37 6.41 1.87 16.88
C GLN A 37 7.80 1.47 16.38
N GLY A 38 8.52 2.40 15.77
CA GLY A 38 9.91 2.19 15.32
C GLY A 38 10.20 2.77 13.93
N SER A 39 11.46 2.62 13.52
CA SER A 39 11.98 3.11 12.23
C SER A 39 12.06 2.02 11.15
N ASP A 40 11.76 0.76 11.46
CA ASP A 40 11.78 -0.33 10.48
C ASP A 40 10.63 -0.16 9.47
N GLY A 41 10.98 0.09 8.21
CA GLY A 41 10.02 0.28 7.12
C GLY A 41 9.08 -0.91 6.93
N ARG A 42 9.51 -2.14 7.21
CA ARG A 42 8.64 -3.33 7.12
C ARG A 42 7.54 -3.31 8.19
N LEU A 43 7.88 -2.89 9.41
CA LEU A 43 6.90 -2.80 10.49
C LEU A 43 5.94 -1.62 10.28
N LEU A 44 6.45 -0.50 9.76
CA LEU A 44 5.62 0.67 9.40
C LEU A 44 4.62 0.36 8.29
N THR A 45 5.03 -0.37 7.25
CA THR A 45 4.10 -0.82 6.19
C THR A 45 3.04 -1.78 6.72
N HIS A 46 3.41 -2.71 7.61
CA HIS A 46 2.46 -3.59 8.27
C HIS A 46 1.46 -2.81 9.15
N ARG A 47 1.92 -1.78 9.87
CA ARG A 47 1.06 -0.88 10.66
C ARG A 47 0.07 -0.15 9.78
N GLN A 48 0.51 0.45 8.68
CA GLN A 48 -0.36 1.18 7.75
C GLN A 48 -1.41 0.26 7.12
N LEU A 49 -1.02 -0.94 6.70
CA LEU A 49 -1.97 -1.95 6.24
C LEU A 49 -3.00 -2.30 7.33
N SER A 50 -2.54 -2.50 8.56
CA SER A 50 -3.42 -2.87 9.67
C SER A 50 -4.43 -1.77 9.99
N ARG A 51 -4.01 -0.50 10.02
CA ARG A 51 -4.89 0.67 10.21
C ARG A 51 -5.97 0.75 9.14
N HIS A 52 -5.57 0.53 7.90
CA HIS A 52 -6.48 0.51 6.76
C HIS A 52 -7.51 -0.62 6.85
N LEU A 53 -7.06 -1.83 7.18
CA LEU A 53 -7.93 -3.01 7.32
C LEU A 53 -8.92 -2.86 8.47
N VAL A 54 -8.49 -2.33 9.63
CA VAL A 54 -9.37 -2.09 10.78
C VAL A 54 -10.51 -1.14 10.39
N GLY A 55 -10.20 -0.05 9.68
CA GLY A 55 -11.22 0.86 9.18
C GLY A 55 -12.25 0.15 8.29
N LEU A 56 -11.79 -0.63 7.32
CA LEU A 56 -12.66 -1.39 6.40
C LEU A 56 -13.47 -2.51 7.09
N TRP A 57 -12.95 -3.10 8.17
CA TRP A 57 -13.65 -4.16 8.89
C TRP A 57 -14.76 -3.66 9.79
N VAL A 58 -14.61 -2.44 10.30
CA VAL A 58 -15.59 -1.80 11.18
C VAL A 58 -16.70 -1.12 10.39
N THR A 59 -16.40 -0.60 9.18
CA THR A 59 -17.39 0.10 8.34
C THR A 59 -18.55 -0.81 7.95
N GLY A 60 -19.77 -0.36 8.25
CA GLY A 60 -21.00 -1.09 7.92
C GLY A 60 -21.26 -2.34 8.77
N ASN A 61 -20.41 -2.66 9.75
CA ASN A 61 -20.56 -3.83 10.61
C ASN A 61 -20.83 -3.43 12.09
N PRO A 62 -22.08 -3.57 12.57
CA PRO A 62 -22.43 -3.18 13.94
C PRO A 62 -21.78 -4.05 15.01
N ILE A 63 -21.47 -5.32 14.70
CA ILE A 63 -20.82 -6.25 15.63
C ILE A 63 -19.36 -5.84 15.84
N ALA A 64 -18.65 -5.53 14.76
CA ALA A 64 -17.27 -5.03 14.81
C ALA A 64 -17.18 -3.71 15.59
N MET A 65 -18.10 -2.78 15.34
CA MET A 65 -18.19 -1.52 16.08
C MET A 65 -18.53 -1.75 17.57
N GLY A 66 -19.46 -2.68 17.86
CA GLY A 66 -19.81 -3.05 19.23
C GLY A 66 -18.63 -3.66 19.99
N LEU A 67 -17.81 -4.48 19.33
CA LEU A 67 -16.57 -5.02 19.90
C LEU A 67 -15.54 -3.90 20.14
N LEU A 68 -15.36 -2.98 19.19
CA LEU A 68 -14.47 -1.84 19.37
C LEU A 68 -14.88 -0.95 20.55
N LYS A 69 -16.19 -0.71 20.71
CA LYS A 69 -16.77 0.02 21.86
C LYS A 69 -16.54 -0.63 23.22
N ARG A 70 -16.28 -1.93 23.25
CA ARG A 70 -15.92 -2.66 24.48
C ARG A 70 -14.42 -2.67 24.74
N ILE A 71 -13.62 -2.70 23.66
CA ILE A 71 -12.16 -2.73 23.74
C ILE A 71 -11.60 -1.33 24.04
N MET A 72 -12.22 -0.25 23.57
CA MET A 72 -11.67 1.10 23.72
C MET A 72 -12.56 1.97 24.62
N PRO A 73 -11.98 2.90 25.40
CA PRO A 73 -12.76 3.86 26.17
C PRO A 73 -13.54 4.81 25.25
N THR A 74 -14.70 5.25 25.71
CA THR A 74 -15.63 6.09 24.94
C THR A 74 -15.01 7.40 24.48
N GLY A 75 -14.11 8.00 25.28
CA GLY A 75 -13.42 9.23 24.91
C GLY A 75 -12.47 9.09 23.71
N LEU A 76 -11.90 7.91 23.48
CA LEU A 76 -11.10 7.69 22.26
C LEU A 76 -12.01 7.45 21.06
N ILE A 77 -13.13 6.76 21.25
CA ILE A 77 -14.07 6.44 20.18
C ILE A 77 -14.74 7.71 19.65
N SER A 78 -14.99 8.72 20.48
CA SER A 78 -15.53 9.99 20.01
C SER A 78 -14.65 10.71 18.98
N TYR A 79 -13.34 10.39 18.93
CA TYR A 79 -12.44 10.94 17.90
C TYR A 79 -12.68 10.33 16.51
N LEU A 80 -13.35 9.18 16.41
CA LEU A 80 -13.75 8.62 15.12
C LEU A 80 -14.87 9.44 14.45
N ASP A 81 -15.69 10.11 15.25
CA ASP A 81 -16.83 10.91 14.78
C ASP A 81 -16.45 12.38 14.54
N SER A 82 -15.26 12.82 14.99
CA SER A 82 -14.81 14.21 14.82
C SER A 82 -14.40 14.50 13.37
N GLN A 83 -14.59 15.75 12.94
CA GLN A 83 -14.16 16.25 11.62
C GLN A 83 -12.78 16.93 11.67
N ASP A 84 -12.09 16.81 12.80
CA ASP A 84 -10.79 17.44 13.03
C ASP A 84 -9.70 16.81 12.17
N LYS A 85 -8.77 17.64 11.70
CA LYS A 85 -7.61 17.19 10.93
C LYS A 85 -6.38 17.13 11.81
N ILE A 86 -5.49 16.20 11.47
CA ILE A 86 -4.18 16.08 12.10
C ILE A 86 -3.28 17.21 11.59
N PRO A 87 -2.39 17.77 12.44
CA PRO A 87 -1.33 18.67 11.99
C PRO A 87 -0.45 18.04 10.90
N GLU A 88 0.00 18.85 9.94
CA GLU A 88 0.80 18.37 8.80
C GLU A 88 2.10 17.64 9.21
N SER A 89 2.69 18.03 10.34
CA SER A 89 3.90 17.40 10.90
C SER A 89 3.71 15.96 11.37
N ALA A 90 2.46 15.57 11.67
CA ALA A 90 2.13 14.23 12.16
C ALA A 90 1.44 13.36 11.10
N ILE A 91 1.35 13.84 9.86
CA ILE A 91 0.89 13.02 8.73
C ILE A 91 1.97 11.98 8.44
N GLU A 92 1.61 10.71 8.59
CA GLU A 92 2.51 9.61 8.28
C GLU A 92 2.75 9.53 6.77
N GLN A 93 4.01 9.34 6.38
CA GLN A 93 4.37 9.09 4.99
C GLN A 93 3.73 7.79 4.49
N GLU A 94 3.03 7.83 3.36
CA GLU A 94 2.40 6.64 2.78
C GLU A 94 3.49 5.71 2.21
N MET A 95 3.77 4.60 2.92
CA MET A 95 4.76 3.59 2.54
C MET A 95 4.14 2.41 1.80
N LEU A 96 2.82 2.40 1.67
CA LEU A 96 2.11 1.41 0.88
C LEU A 96 2.40 1.64 -0.60
N ASN A 97 2.87 0.60 -1.28
CA ASN A 97 3.09 0.62 -2.73
C ASN A 97 1.75 0.75 -3.47
N ASN A 98 1.20 1.95 -3.56
CA ASN A 98 0.07 2.26 -4.43
C ASN A 98 0.61 2.40 -5.86
N ARG A 99 0.50 1.32 -6.64
CA ARG A 99 0.82 1.34 -8.07
C ARG A 99 -0.28 2.07 -8.82
N ASP A 100 -0.07 3.37 -9.06
CA ASP A 100 -0.96 4.15 -9.90
C ASP A 100 -0.66 3.91 -11.39
N ASN A 101 -1.45 3.03 -12.00
CA ASN A 101 -1.33 2.70 -13.41
C ASN A 101 -1.62 3.91 -14.32
N LEU A 102 -2.42 4.88 -13.87
CA LEU A 102 -2.70 6.10 -14.64
C LEU A 102 -1.44 6.96 -14.71
N LYS A 103 -0.81 7.24 -13.56
CA LYS A 103 0.46 7.96 -13.51
C LYS A 103 1.54 7.27 -14.34
N MET A 104 1.67 5.95 -14.22
CA MET A 104 2.62 5.17 -15.04
C MET A 104 2.34 5.30 -16.55
N ALA A 105 1.07 5.29 -16.97
CA ALA A 105 0.70 5.45 -18.37
C ALA A 105 1.00 6.87 -18.88
N VAL A 106 0.72 7.89 -18.06
CA VAL A 106 1.03 9.29 -18.36
C VAL A 106 2.54 9.50 -18.48
N ASP A 107 3.32 8.96 -17.55
CA ASP A 107 4.78 9.04 -17.57
C ASP A 107 5.36 8.33 -18.80
N HIS A 108 4.84 7.14 -19.14
CA HIS A 108 5.23 6.39 -20.34
C HIS A 108 4.84 7.13 -21.63
N ALA A 109 3.65 7.72 -21.68
CA ALA A 109 3.20 8.53 -22.81
C ALA A 109 4.07 9.79 -22.97
N ASN A 110 4.40 10.47 -21.88
CA ASN A 110 5.29 11.64 -21.91
C ASN A 110 6.72 11.27 -22.32
N LYS A 111 7.23 10.10 -21.89
CA LYS A 111 8.53 9.58 -22.36
C LYS A 111 8.53 9.29 -23.86
N ASN A 112 7.39 8.84 -24.41
CA ASN A 112 7.22 8.56 -25.84
C ASN A 112 6.87 9.79 -26.69
N LYS A 113 6.55 10.94 -26.09
CA LYS A 113 6.31 12.21 -26.80
C LYS A 113 7.59 12.90 -27.31
N ARG A 114 8.76 12.28 -27.17
CA ARG A 114 10.00 12.77 -27.81
C ARG A 114 9.76 12.90 -29.32
N GLY A 115 10.17 14.02 -29.91
CA GLY A 115 9.81 14.37 -31.28
C GLY A 115 10.12 13.26 -32.30
N PRO A 116 9.39 13.19 -33.42
CA PRO A 116 9.48 12.09 -34.38
C PRO A 116 10.90 11.86 -34.92
N ASN A 117 11.68 12.92 -35.07
CA ASN A 117 13.07 12.87 -35.53
C ASN A 117 14.00 12.20 -34.49
N TRP A 118 13.78 12.45 -33.20
CA TRP A 118 14.58 11.86 -32.12
C TRP A 118 14.26 10.37 -31.94
N ALA A 119 12.99 9.99 -32.09
CA ALA A 119 12.58 8.59 -32.02
C ALA A 119 13.17 7.73 -33.15
N ALA A 120 13.37 8.29 -34.35
CA ALA A 120 14.03 7.60 -35.47
C ALA A 120 15.53 7.38 -35.20
N ILE A 121 16.22 8.41 -34.69
CA ILE A 121 17.63 8.34 -34.28
C ILE A 121 17.82 7.30 -33.15
N GLU A 122 16.93 7.29 -32.15
CA GLU A 122 17.01 6.33 -31.04
C GLU A 122 16.86 4.87 -31.52
N LYS A 123 15.99 4.62 -32.51
CA LYS A 123 15.85 3.27 -33.10
C LYS A 123 17.14 2.85 -33.81
N GLN A 124 17.77 3.74 -34.57
CA GLN A 124 19.04 3.46 -35.24
C GLN A 124 20.16 3.18 -34.23
N LEU A 125 20.26 4.00 -33.18
CA LEU A 125 21.22 3.79 -32.09
C LEU A 125 21.01 2.45 -31.38
N ARG A 126 19.77 2.06 -31.08
CA ARG A 126 19.47 0.74 -30.48
C ARG A 126 19.85 -0.43 -31.38
N VAL A 127 19.76 -0.28 -32.70
CA VAL A 127 20.20 -1.32 -33.64
C VAL A 127 21.72 -1.45 -33.60
N VAL A 128 22.44 -0.33 -33.63
CA VAL A 128 23.92 -0.32 -33.51
C VAL A 128 24.34 -0.91 -32.16
N GLU A 129 23.69 -0.49 -31.07
CA GLU A 129 23.92 -1.03 -29.72
C GLU A 129 23.76 -2.55 -29.69
N LYS A 130 22.69 -3.10 -30.28
CA LYS A 130 22.49 -4.56 -30.36
C LYS A 130 23.58 -5.27 -31.15
N HIS A 131 24.07 -4.66 -32.23
CA HIS A 131 25.17 -5.25 -33.00
C HIS A 131 26.46 -5.23 -32.18
N VAL A 132 26.75 -4.14 -31.49
CA VAL A 132 27.91 -4.04 -30.58
C VAL A 132 27.76 -5.04 -29.43
N GLU A 133 26.61 -5.13 -28.78
CA GLU A 133 26.30 -6.14 -27.76
C GLU A 133 26.52 -7.56 -28.31
N HIS A 134 26.13 -7.83 -29.57
CA HIS A 134 26.30 -9.14 -30.19
C HIS A 134 27.78 -9.48 -30.44
N TYR A 135 28.55 -8.56 -31.05
CA TYR A 135 29.97 -8.78 -31.31
C TYR A 135 30.79 -8.83 -30.02
N THR A 136 30.46 -8.01 -29.02
CA THR A 136 31.10 -8.04 -27.71
C THR A 136 30.76 -9.31 -26.94
N ALA A 137 29.51 -9.80 -27.00
CA ALA A 137 29.13 -11.10 -26.43
C ALA A 137 29.85 -12.27 -27.11
N LEU A 138 29.97 -12.25 -28.45
CA LEU A 138 30.70 -13.26 -29.21
C LEU A 138 32.19 -13.27 -28.84
N ALA A 139 32.82 -12.09 -28.79
CA ALA A 139 34.22 -11.94 -28.39
C ALA A 139 34.44 -12.39 -26.93
N MET A 140 33.55 -12.01 -26.01
CA MET A 140 33.62 -12.42 -24.61
C MET A 140 33.34 -13.91 -24.41
N GLN A 141 32.50 -14.53 -25.24
CA GLN A 141 32.26 -15.98 -25.19
C GLN A 141 33.50 -16.77 -25.64
N HIS A 142 34.16 -16.33 -26.72
CA HIS A 142 35.42 -16.93 -27.18
C HIS A 142 36.56 -16.69 -26.19
N TRP A 143 36.64 -15.51 -25.59
CA TRP A 143 37.66 -15.20 -24.59
C TRP A 143 37.41 -15.91 -23.24
N GLY A 144 36.15 -15.93 -22.78
CA GLY A 144 35.72 -16.62 -21.57
C GLY A 144 35.91 -18.13 -21.63
N SER A 145 35.69 -18.75 -22.79
CA SER A 145 36.01 -20.18 -23.03
C SER A 145 37.51 -20.48 -22.91
N ARG A 146 38.38 -19.51 -23.17
CA ARG A 146 39.84 -19.65 -23.06
C ARG A 146 40.35 -19.37 -21.63
N MET A 147 39.60 -18.59 -20.83
CA MET A 147 39.98 -18.18 -19.47
C MET A 147 39.16 -18.85 -18.36
N GLY A 148 38.16 -19.68 -18.68
CA GLY A 148 37.34 -20.40 -17.70
C GLY A 148 36.34 -19.53 -16.92
N ILE A 149 35.97 -18.35 -17.44
CA ILE A 149 35.07 -17.40 -16.77
C ILE A 149 33.65 -17.57 -17.31
N THR A 150 32.71 -18.00 -16.45
CA THR A 150 31.28 -18.08 -16.78
C THR A 150 30.60 -16.73 -16.46
N LEU A 151 30.16 -16.03 -17.50
CA LEU A 151 29.40 -14.79 -17.35
C LEU A 151 27.94 -15.10 -17.01
N GLU A 152 27.46 -14.64 -15.86
CA GLU A 152 26.04 -14.73 -15.50
C GLU A 152 25.19 -13.87 -16.44
N ARG A 153 24.30 -14.53 -17.18
CA ARG A 153 23.36 -13.88 -18.07
C ARG A 153 22.29 -13.15 -17.23
N LYS A 154 22.46 -11.85 -17.02
CA LYS A 154 21.41 -11.01 -16.43
C LYS A 154 20.18 -11.01 -17.35
N GLU A 155 19.11 -11.67 -16.93
CA GLU A 155 17.84 -11.61 -17.65
C GLU A 155 17.31 -10.18 -17.65
N LYS A 156 17.05 -9.63 -18.85
CA LYS A 156 16.45 -8.30 -18.99
C LYS A 156 15.03 -8.37 -18.38
N MET A 157 14.81 -7.58 -17.33
CA MET A 157 13.56 -7.53 -16.57
C MET A 157 12.41 -7.15 -17.52
N LYS A 158 11.52 -8.11 -17.84
CA LYS A 158 10.41 -7.88 -18.77
C LYS A 158 9.45 -6.81 -18.22
N GLU A 159 9.28 -5.72 -18.96
CA GLU A 159 8.31 -4.69 -18.63
C GLU A 159 6.89 -5.28 -18.70
N ARG A 160 6.18 -5.29 -17.57
CA ARG A 160 4.79 -5.76 -17.51
C ARG A 160 3.89 -4.74 -18.22
N PRO A 161 2.95 -5.16 -19.07
CA PRO A 161 2.06 -4.24 -19.77
C PRO A 161 1.27 -3.38 -18.77
N ILE A 162 1.14 -2.09 -19.07
CA ILE A 162 0.38 -1.13 -18.26
C ILE A 162 -1.09 -1.28 -18.66
N VAL A 163 -1.88 -1.93 -17.79
CA VAL A 163 -3.33 -2.04 -17.98
C VAL A 163 -4.01 -0.99 -17.12
N LEU A 164 -4.69 -0.05 -17.79
CA LEU A 164 -5.55 0.89 -17.11
C LEU A 164 -6.82 0.17 -16.67
N ARG A 165 -7.05 0.12 -15.36
CA ARG A 165 -8.30 -0.32 -14.75
C ARG A 165 -8.71 0.73 -13.74
N ARG A 166 -9.96 1.19 -13.81
CA ARG A 166 -10.55 2.00 -12.74
C ARG A 166 -10.75 1.11 -11.53
N ARG A 167 -10.08 1.44 -10.42
CA ARG A 167 -10.27 0.76 -9.15
C ARG A 167 -11.71 0.96 -8.68
N ARG A 168 -12.37 -0.11 -8.23
CA ARG A 168 -13.71 -0.04 -7.67
C ARG A 168 -13.58 0.07 -6.16
N GLU A 169 -13.93 1.20 -5.57
CA GLU A 169 -13.98 1.36 -4.12
C GLU A 169 -15.44 1.30 -3.69
N ARG A 170 -15.93 0.09 -3.36
CA ARG A 170 -17.31 -0.14 -2.94
C ARG A 170 -17.51 0.15 -1.46
N ILE A 171 -16.48 -0.13 -0.65
CA ILE A 171 -16.47 0.15 0.79
C ILE A 171 -15.38 1.15 1.08
N LYS A 172 -15.72 2.19 1.85
CA LYS A 172 -14.81 3.24 2.28
C LYS A 172 -14.88 3.40 3.78
N ALA A 173 -13.75 3.75 4.39
CA ALA A 173 -13.71 4.17 5.78
C ALA A 173 -14.36 5.55 5.92
N GLU A 174 -15.56 5.59 6.49
CA GLU A 174 -16.32 6.84 6.71
C GLU A 174 -15.83 7.60 7.94
N ALA A 175 -15.38 6.88 8.98
CA ALA A 175 -14.93 7.45 10.24
C ALA A 175 -13.51 8.01 10.17
N ASN A 176 -13.20 8.95 11.07
CA ASN A 176 -11.92 9.65 11.16
C ASN A 176 -10.83 8.83 11.88
N TRP A 177 -10.43 7.73 11.24
CA TRP A 177 -9.42 6.82 11.76
C TRP A 177 -8.06 7.47 11.91
N THR A 178 -7.71 8.41 11.02
CA THR A 178 -6.43 9.09 11.05
C THR A 178 -6.31 9.89 12.35
N TYR A 179 -7.33 10.71 12.67
CA TYR A 179 -7.33 11.50 13.90
C TYR A 179 -7.36 10.62 15.16
N PHE A 180 -8.13 9.54 15.13
CA PHE A 180 -8.13 8.54 16.20
C PHE A 180 -6.73 7.99 16.49
N TYR A 181 -5.98 7.55 15.47
CA TYR A 181 -4.64 7.00 15.66
C TYR A 181 -3.63 8.05 16.15
N TRP A 182 -3.78 9.30 15.70
CA TRP A 182 -2.96 10.40 16.19
C TRP A 182 -3.24 10.68 17.67
N LYS A 183 -4.51 10.87 18.03
CA LYS A 183 -4.94 11.11 19.40
C LYS A 183 -4.55 9.96 20.31
N PHE A 184 -4.63 8.70 19.86
CA PHE A 184 -4.23 7.55 20.67
C PHE A 184 -2.80 7.65 21.22
N ASN A 185 -1.88 8.25 20.46
CA ASN A 185 -0.47 8.39 20.88
C ASN A 185 -0.19 9.64 21.72
N GLN A 186 -1.24 10.39 22.08
CA GLN A 186 -1.12 11.58 22.94
C GLN A 186 -1.48 11.26 24.38
N ASP A 187 -0.89 12.02 25.29
CA ASP A 187 -1.34 12.03 26.67
C ASP A 187 -2.68 12.75 26.76
N HIS A 188 -3.60 12.15 27.50
CA HIS A 188 -4.92 12.72 27.74
C HIS A 188 -5.20 12.76 29.24
N ALA A 189 -5.94 13.79 29.66
CA ALA A 189 -6.43 13.95 31.02
C ALA A 189 -7.96 14.12 31.04
N LEU A 190 -8.67 13.40 30.17
CA LEU A 190 -10.13 13.50 30.06
C LEU A 190 -10.82 12.46 30.97
N PRO A 191 -11.92 12.83 31.65
CA PRO A 191 -12.67 11.91 32.51
C PRO A 191 -13.38 10.80 31.72
N ASN A 192 -13.68 11.03 30.44
CA ASN A 192 -14.35 10.07 29.55
C ASN A 192 -13.43 8.94 29.03
N LEU A 193 -12.16 8.91 29.47
CA LEU A 193 -11.20 7.85 29.16
C LEU A 193 -11.20 6.71 30.18
N ILE A 194 -11.99 6.85 31.26
CA ILE A 194 -12.16 5.79 32.24
C ILE A 194 -12.89 4.63 31.57
N TRP A 195 -12.25 3.45 31.56
CA TRP A 195 -12.91 2.21 31.15
C TRP A 195 -14.09 1.92 32.08
N ASN A 196 -15.26 1.64 31.51
CA ASN A 196 -16.49 1.39 32.28
C ASN A 196 -16.95 2.55 33.18
N HIS A 197 -17.02 3.78 32.65
CA HIS A 197 -17.90 4.77 33.27
C HIS A 197 -19.35 4.32 33.06
N LYS A 198 -19.99 3.79 34.11
CA LYS A 198 -21.43 3.51 34.12
C LYS A 198 -22.23 4.81 34.18
#